data_AF-A0A3B9UY79-F1
#
_entry.id   AF-A0A3B9UY79-F1
#
_cell.length_a   1.000
_cell.length_b   1.000
_cell.length_c   1.000
_cell.angle_alpha   90.00
_cell.angle_beta   90.00
_cell.angle_gamma   90.00
#
_symmetry.space_group_name_H-M   'P 1'
#
loop_
_entity.id
_entity.type
_entity.pdbx_description
1 polymer ?
#
loop_
_entity_poly.entity_id
_entity_poly.type
_entity_poly.pdbx_seq_one_letter_code
_entity_poly.pdbx_strand_id
1 'polypeptide(L)'
;MFLVVALQAEAQPLITHFGLRCEAPMGMFRIYRSESMALVISGVGKSLSAAATGYLCGSSDGWRNAPWINVGVAGHRNVDVGELIVANKIVDQSTAHSWYPPQLVSNVVNSTLITVDEPEETYPERAAYDMEAAGFFPSATRCSSGELVQSIKVISDNPHQSIASLNARSI
;
A
#
# COMPACT_ATOMS: atom_id res chain seq x y z
N MET A 1 9.22 10.36 -6.16
CA MET A 1 8.10 9.64 -5.49
C MET A 1 8.49 8.20 -5.25
N PHE A 2 8.10 7.62 -4.12
CA PHE A 2 8.39 6.24 -3.75
C PHE A 2 7.09 5.46 -3.58
N LEU A 3 6.99 4.32 -4.26
CA LEU A 3 5.84 3.43 -4.21
C LEU A 3 6.24 2.12 -3.53
N VAL A 4 5.42 1.64 -2.60
CA VAL A 4 5.60 0.35 -1.92
C VAL A 4 4.37 -0.49 -2.19
N VAL A 5 4.54 -1.62 -2.87
CA VAL A 5 3.44 -2.53 -3.26
C VAL A 5 3.75 -3.95 -2.83
N ALA A 6 2.76 -4.75 -2.48
CA ALA A 6 2.99 -6.10 -1.97
C ALA A 6 3.27 -7.10 -3.11
N LEU A 7 2.52 -6.99 -4.21
CA LEU A 7 2.48 -8.00 -5.26
C LEU A 7 2.97 -7.47 -6.62
N GLN A 8 3.54 -8.36 -7.43
CA GLN A 8 3.89 -8.03 -8.83
C GLN A 8 2.64 -7.64 -9.65
N ALA A 9 1.48 -8.23 -9.35
CA ALA A 9 0.22 -7.89 -10.01
C ALA A 9 -0.22 -6.44 -9.73
N GLU A 10 0.00 -5.94 -8.52
CA GLU A 10 -0.23 -4.53 -8.15
C GLU A 10 0.82 -3.61 -8.78
N ALA A 11 2.06 -4.07 -8.87
CA ALA A 11 3.17 -3.33 -9.44
C ALA A 11 3.02 -3.12 -10.96
N GLN A 12 2.59 -4.14 -11.70
CA GLN A 12 2.60 -4.15 -13.16
C GLN A 12 1.87 -2.97 -13.84
N PRO A 13 0.64 -2.58 -13.43
CA PRO A 13 -0.03 -1.42 -14.03
C PRO A 13 0.75 -0.13 -13.75
N LEU A 14 1.32 0.03 -12.56
CA LEU A 14 2.11 1.21 -12.18
C LEU A 14 3.43 1.28 -12.95
N ILE A 15 4.13 0.15 -13.07
CA ILE A 15 5.38 0.01 -13.86
C ILE A 15 5.11 0.42 -15.31
N THR A 16 4.02 -0.08 -15.89
CA THR A 16 3.66 0.21 -17.29
C THR A 16 3.28 1.67 -17.48
N HIS A 17 2.41 2.20 -16.60
CA HIS A 17 1.92 3.58 -16.68
C HIS A 17 3.05 4.60 -16.52
N PHE A 18 3.97 4.39 -15.58
CA PHE A 18 5.08 5.30 -15.31
C PHE A 18 6.37 4.98 -16.08
N GLY A 19 6.37 3.93 -16.92
CA GLY A 19 7.54 3.52 -17.71
C GLY A 19 8.75 3.12 -16.85
N LEU A 20 8.52 2.49 -15.69
CA LEU A 20 9.59 2.13 -14.76
C LEU A 20 10.42 0.97 -15.30
N ARG A 21 11.73 1.02 -15.06
CA ARG A 21 12.67 -0.03 -15.48
C ARG A 21 13.16 -0.80 -14.27
N CYS A 22 13.22 -2.12 -14.39
CA CYS A 22 13.76 -2.96 -13.34
C CYS A 22 15.23 -2.61 -13.11
N GLU A 23 15.60 -2.36 -11.85
CA GLU A 23 17.01 -2.34 -11.47
C GLU A 23 17.55 -3.77 -11.46
N ALA A 24 18.87 -3.91 -11.62
CA ALA A 24 19.50 -5.23 -11.66
C ALA A 24 19.09 -6.08 -10.44
N PRO A 25 18.79 -7.39 -10.62
CA PRO A 25 18.11 -8.22 -9.61
C PRO A 25 18.95 -8.60 -8.38
N MET A 26 20.08 -7.93 -8.12
CA MET A 26 21.03 -8.30 -7.07
C MET A 26 20.68 -7.76 -5.67
N GLY A 27 19.52 -7.10 -5.51
CA GLY A 27 19.03 -6.56 -4.23
C GLY A 27 18.10 -7.49 -3.45
N MET A 28 17.88 -7.19 -2.17
CA MET A 28 16.96 -7.95 -1.30
C MET A 28 15.50 -7.86 -1.75
N PHE A 29 15.11 -6.71 -2.31
CA PHE A 29 13.79 -6.48 -2.88
C PHE A 29 13.91 -6.10 -4.34
N ARG A 30 12.89 -6.46 -5.13
CA ARG A 30 12.81 -6.03 -6.52
C ARG A 30 12.39 -4.56 -6.59
N ILE A 31 13.23 -3.74 -7.21
CA ILE A 31 12.99 -2.31 -7.40
C ILE A 31 12.89 -1.99 -8.89
N TYR A 32 11.95 -1.12 -9.22
CA TYR A 32 11.82 -0.51 -10.53
C TYR A 32 11.97 1.01 -10.39
N ARG A 33 12.75 1.66 -11.25
CA ARG A 33 13.01 3.11 -11.15
C ARG A 33 12.84 3.84 -12.48
N SER A 34 12.65 5.14 -12.34
CA SER A 34 12.90 6.16 -13.36
C SER A 34 13.71 7.31 -12.72
N GLU A 35 13.91 8.40 -13.46
CA GLU A 35 14.63 9.57 -12.95
C GLU A 35 13.91 10.28 -11.78
N SER A 36 12.58 10.13 -11.65
CA SER A 36 11.76 10.88 -10.69
C SER A 36 10.98 10.00 -9.69
N MET A 37 11.09 8.67 -9.80
CA MET A 37 10.42 7.76 -8.89
C MET A 37 11.03 6.35 -8.81
N ALA A 38 10.69 5.66 -7.73
CA ALA A 38 11.01 4.25 -7.56
C ALA A 38 9.81 3.49 -6.96
N LEU A 39 9.67 2.24 -7.37
CA LEU A 39 8.69 1.29 -6.87
C LEU A 39 9.42 0.08 -6.33
N VAL A 40 9.10 -0.34 -5.11
CA VAL A 40 9.60 -1.59 -4.52
C VAL A 40 8.44 -2.57 -4.36
N ILE A 41 8.68 -3.83 -4.70
CA ILE A 41 7.79 -4.94 -4.36
C ILE A 41 8.23 -5.51 -3.02
N SER A 42 7.42 -5.33 -1.98
CA SER A 42 7.74 -5.75 -0.61
C SER A 42 7.52 -7.23 -0.38
N GLY A 43 6.50 -7.82 -1.02
CA GLY A 43 5.86 -9.04 -0.52
C GLY A 43 4.76 -8.72 0.49
N VAL A 44 3.93 -9.71 0.79
CA VAL A 44 2.74 -9.61 1.65
C VAL A 44 3.13 -9.54 3.12
N GLY A 45 2.46 -8.68 3.88
CA GLY A 45 2.60 -8.59 5.33
C GLY A 45 3.45 -7.42 5.83
N LYS A 46 3.11 -6.94 7.04
CA LYS A 46 3.64 -5.70 7.62
C LYS A 46 5.15 -5.72 7.84
N SER A 47 5.73 -6.87 8.20
CA SER A 47 7.18 -7.00 8.39
C SER A 47 7.96 -6.81 7.09
N LEU A 48 7.50 -7.42 6.00
CA LEU A 48 8.12 -7.27 4.68
C LEU A 48 7.91 -5.86 4.12
N SER A 49 6.71 -5.31 4.28
CA SER A 49 6.39 -3.92 3.95
C SER A 49 7.31 -2.93 4.65
N ALA A 50 7.53 -3.09 5.97
CA ALA A 50 8.44 -2.25 6.74
C ALA A 50 9.89 -2.37 6.25
N ALA A 51 10.37 -3.60 6.02
CA ALA A 51 11.74 -3.86 5.57
C ALA A 51 12.00 -3.30 4.16
N ALA A 52 11.07 -3.48 3.23
CA ALA A 52 11.16 -2.96 1.87
C ALA A 52 11.15 -1.43 1.84
N THR A 53 10.32 -0.80 2.67
CA THR A 53 10.25 0.66 2.85
C THR A 53 11.60 1.20 3.33
N GLY A 54 12.18 0.58 4.37
CA GLY A 54 13.49 0.95 4.88
C GLY A 54 14.62 0.74 3.86
N TYR A 55 14.59 -0.38 3.11
CA TYR A 55 15.57 -0.68 2.06
C TYR A 55 15.52 0.35 0.91
N LEU A 56 14.31 0.69 0.45
CA LEU A 56 14.12 1.71 -0.58
C LEU A 56 14.59 3.09 -0.08
N CYS A 57 14.34 3.40 1.19
CA CYS A 57 14.76 4.65 1.81
C CYS A 57 16.28 4.74 1.93
N GLY A 58 16.95 3.67 2.35
CA GLY A 58 18.41 3.62 2.41
C GLY A 58 19.09 3.71 1.04
N SER A 59 18.42 3.29 -0.03
CA SER A 59 18.91 3.32 -1.42
C SER A 59 18.40 4.50 -2.25
N SER A 60 17.92 5.56 -1.59
CA SER A 60 17.29 6.71 -2.27
C SER A 60 18.23 7.91 -2.48
N ASP A 61 19.55 7.75 -2.31
CA ASP A 61 20.61 8.73 -2.62
C ASP A 61 20.28 10.18 -2.26
N GLY A 62 19.68 10.40 -1.08
CA GLY A 62 19.41 11.73 -0.55
C GLY A 62 18.12 12.40 -1.02
N TRP A 63 17.19 11.66 -1.64
CA TRP A 63 15.84 12.14 -1.92
C TRP A 63 15.02 12.32 -0.65
N ARG A 64 15.26 13.44 0.02
CA ARG A 64 14.52 13.85 1.21
C ARG A 64 13.20 14.49 0.78
N ASN A 65 12.15 14.28 1.58
CA ASN A 65 10.83 14.89 1.39
C ASN A 65 10.15 14.53 0.05
N ALA A 66 10.37 13.33 -0.46
CA ALA A 66 9.58 12.80 -1.56
C ALA A 66 8.27 12.19 -1.03
N PRO A 67 7.18 12.16 -1.83
CA PRO A 67 5.98 11.39 -1.50
C PRO A 67 6.28 9.90 -1.41
N TRP A 68 5.76 9.24 -0.37
CA TRP A 68 5.76 7.80 -0.15
C TRP A 68 4.32 7.30 -0.17
N ILE A 69 4.03 6.34 -1.03
CA ILE A 69 2.67 5.82 -1.18
C ILE A 69 2.70 4.31 -1.12
N ASN A 70 1.98 3.72 -0.17
CA ASN A 70 1.65 2.31 -0.22
C ASN A 70 0.42 2.13 -1.08
N VAL A 71 0.58 1.40 -2.19
CA VAL A 71 -0.49 1.10 -3.14
C VAL A 71 -0.74 -0.40 -3.11
N GLY A 72 -2.00 -0.79 -3.02
CA GLY A 72 -2.37 -2.20 -3.10
C GLY A 72 -3.87 -2.38 -3.05
N VAL A 73 -4.30 -3.62 -2.84
CA VAL A 73 -5.72 -3.93 -2.62
C VAL A 73 -6.07 -3.99 -1.13
N ALA A 74 -7.35 -3.86 -0.83
CA ALA A 74 -7.90 -4.11 0.50
C ALA A 74 -9.31 -4.68 0.39
N GLY A 75 -9.70 -5.48 1.37
CA GLY A 75 -11.09 -5.85 1.56
C GLY A 75 -11.84 -4.79 2.36
N HIS A 76 -13.15 -4.64 2.16
CA HIS A 76 -13.94 -3.70 2.97
C HIS A 76 -15.36 -4.24 3.24
N ARG A 77 -15.90 -3.97 4.43
CA ARG A 77 -17.27 -4.34 4.78
C ARG A 77 -18.41 -3.75 3.90
N ASN A 78 -18.30 -2.51 3.45
CA ASN A 78 -19.43 -1.74 2.90
C ASN A 78 -19.09 -0.88 1.68
N VAL A 79 -17.83 -0.83 1.26
CA VAL A 79 -17.41 -0.07 0.08
C VAL A 79 -17.42 -1.02 -1.13
N ASP A 80 -17.82 -0.48 -2.27
CA ASP A 80 -17.95 -1.25 -3.50
C ASP A 80 -16.59 -1.69 -4.06
N VAL A 81 -16.56 -2.87 -4.68
CA VAL A 81 -15.35 -3.37 -5.36
C VAL A 81 -14.95 -2.43 -6.50
N GLY A 82 -13.66 -2.13 -6.60
CA GLY A 82 -13.10 -1.18 -7.56
C GLY A 82 -13.02 0.26 -7.06
N GLU A 83 -13.65 0.59 -5.94
CA GLU A 83 -13.55 1.92 -5.35
C GLU A 83 -12.15 2.16 -4.76
N LEU A 84 -11.67 3.39 -4.88
CA LEU A 84 -10.39 3.81 -4.33
C LEU A 84 -10.59 4.46 -2.97
N ILE A 85 -9.87 3.97 -1.96
CA ILE A 85 -9.86 4.53 -0.61
C ILE A 85 -8.48 5.06 -0.24
N VAL A 86 -8.48 6.09 0.61
CA VAL A 86 -7.28 6.62 1.27
C VAL A 86 -7.41 6.40 2.77
N ALA A 87 -6.35 5.91 3.41
CA ALA A 87 -6.36 5.68 4.84
C ALA A 87 -6.39 7.01 5.63
N ASN A 88 -7.42 7.22 6.45
CA ASN A 88 -7.46 8.33 7.43
C ASN A 88 -7.00 7.93 8.83
N LYS A 89 -6.96 6.62 9.07
CA LYS A 89 -6.46 5.98 10.28
C LYS A 89 -5.91 4.62 9.85
N ILE A 90 -4.71 4.29 10.31
CA ILE A 90 -4.10 2.98 10.13
C ILE A 90 -4.05 2.32 11.49
N VAL A 91 -4.56 1.10 11.61
CA VAL A 91 -4.57 0.32 12.86
C VAL A 91 -3.79 -0.96 12.64
N ASP A 92 -2.82 -1.25 13.51
CA ASP A 92 -2.25 -2.59 13.59
C ASP A 92 -3.12 -3.43 14.52
N GLN A 93 -3.83 -4.42 13.98
CA GLN A 93 -4.75 -5.23 14.78
C GLN A 93 -4.02 -5.99 15.89
N SER A 94 -2.80 -6.48 15.65
CA SER A 94 -2.09 -7.33 16.62
C SER A 94 -1.56 -6.55 17.82
N THR A 95 -1.31 -5.25 17.66
CA THR A 95 -0.76 -4.39 18.73
C THR A 95 -1.76 -3.35 19.23
N ALA A 96 -2.90 -3.21 18.57
CA ALA A 96 -3.89 -2.14 18.74
C ALA A 96 -3.33 -0.71 18.55
N HIS A 97 -2.11 -0.58 18.03
CA HIS A 97 -1.50 0.71 17.78
C HIS A 97 -2.14 1.38 16.56
N SER A 98 -2.23 2.72 16.59
CA SER A 98 -2.89 3.49 15.53
C SER A 98 -2.05 4.68 15.09
N TRP A 99 -2.12 4.98 13.79
CA TRP A 99 -1.55 6.17 13.17
C TRP A 99 -2.64 6.93 12.41
N TYR A 100 -2.44 8.23 12.21
CA TYR A 100 -3.42 9.12 11.58
C TYR A 100 -2.76 9.89 10.44
N PRO A 101 -2.74 9.33 9.20
CA PRO A 101 -2.22 10.03 8.04
C PRO A 101 -2.96 11.37 7.80
N PRO A 102 -2.26 12.49 7.59
CA PRO A 102 -2.89 13.76 7.25
C PRO A 102 -3.72 13.64 5.98
N GLN A 103 -4.96 14.13 6.01
CA GLN A 103 -5.88 14.08 4.87
C GLN A 103 -5.66 15.31 3.98
N LEU A 104 -4.97 15.11 2.84
CA LEU A 104 -4.64 16.20 1.92
C LEU A 104 -5.61 16.33 0.73
N VAL A 105 -6.40 15.29 0.45
CA VAL A 105 -7.28 15.23 -0.72
C VAL A 105 -8.74 15.11 -0.26
N SER A 106 -9.58 16.08 -0.62
CA SER A 106 -10.97 16.17 -0.13
C SER A 106 -11.98 15.34 -0.93
N ASN A 107 -11.61 14.85 -2.11
CA ASN A 107 -12.54 14.24 -3.07
C ASN A 107 -12.33 12.72 -3.24
N VAL A 108 -11.77 12.06 -2.23
CA VAL A 108 -11.54 10.61 -2.23
C VAL A 108 -12.16 10.00 -0.99
N VAL A 109 -12.74 8.80 -1.13
CA VAL A 109 -13.29 8.06 0.01
C VAL A 109 -12.17 7.82 1.01
N ASN A 110 -12.37 8.30 2.23
CA ASN A 110 -11.46 8.01 3.33
C ASN A 110 -12.03 6.89 4.19
N SER A 111 -11.16 6.00 4.63
CA SER A 111 -11.54 4.89 5.50
C SER A 111 -10.46 4.61 6.54
N THR A 112 -10.88 4.06 7.68
CA THR A 112 -9.93 3.37 8.55
C THR A 112 -9.40 2.14 7.81
N LEU A 113 -8.09 1.92 7.89
CA LEU A 113 -7.39 0.79 7.33
C LEU A 113 -6.82 -0.05 8.49
N ILE A 114 -7.32 -1.26 8.64
CA ILE A 114 -6.91 -2.22 9.66
C ILE A 114 -5.94 -3.20 9.01
N THR A 115 -4.70 -3.18 9.46
CA THR A 115 -3.69 -4.15 9.04
C THR A 115 -3.80 -5.40 9.92
N VAL A 116 -4.01 -6.54 9.26
CA VAL A 116 -4.12 -7.87 9.87
C VAL A 116 -2.94 -8.76 9.46
N ASP A 117 -2.64 -9.77 10.27
CA ASP A 117 -1.53 -10.69 10.00
C ASP A 117 -1.92 -11.84 9.06
N GLU A 118 -3.21 -12.13 8.97
CA GLU A 118 -3.80 -13.15 8.10
C GLU A 118 -4.99 -12.54 7.34
N PRO A 119 -5.34 -13.03 6.14
CA PRO A 119 -6.48 -12.53 5.38
C PRO A 119 -7.78 -12.51 6.21
N GLU A 120 -8.46 -11.36 6.23
CA GLU A 120 -9.77 -11.19 6.86
C GLU A 120 -10.85 -11.31 5.79
N GLU A 121 -11.82 -12.21 5.97
CA GLU A 121 -12.90 -12.44 4.99
C GLU A 121 -14.26 -11.93 5.48
N THR A 122 -14.40 -11.71 6.80
CA THR A 122 -15.68 -11.34 7.42
C THR A 122 -15.86 -9.83 7.57
N TYR A 123 -14.75 -9.08 7.52
CA TYR A 123 -14.71 -7.62 7.61
C TYR A 123 -15.60 -7.08 8.75
N PRO A 124 -15.27 -7.38 10.02
CA PRO A 124 -16.18 -7.16 11.14
C PRO A 124 -16.44 -5.68 11.45
N GLU A 125 -15.56 -4.77 11.05
CA GLU A 125 -15.72 -3.33 11.24
C GLU A 125 -16.09 -2.61 9.94
N ARG A 126 -16.64 -1.41 10.04
CA ARG A 126 -16.86 -0.53 8.88
C ARG A 126 -15.53 0.11 8.44
N ALA A 127 -14.58 -0.72 8.05
CA ALA A 127 -13.21 -0.37 7.71
C ALA A 127 -12.72 -1.19 6.52
N ALA A 128 -11.59 -0.75 5.96
CA ALA A 128 -10.79 -1.49 5.00
C ALA A 128 -9.78 -2.37 5.74
N TYR A 129 -9.40 -3.50 5.14
CA TYR A 129 -8.47 -4.47 5.69
C TYR A 129 -7.36 -4.76 4.69
N ASP A 130 -6.11 -4.63 5.12
CA ASP A 130 -4.92 -5.00 4.35
C ASP A 130 -3.92 -5.77 5.24
N MET A 131 -2.74 -6.05 4.71
CA MET A 131 -1.69 -6.75 5.46
C MET A 131 -0.39 -5.92 5.57
N GLU A 132 -0.31 -4.71 5.00
CA GLU A 132 0.96 -3.99 4.82
C GLU A 132 1.05 -2.62 5.51
N ALA A 133 -0.06 -1.89 5.63
CA ALA A 133 -0.02 -0.45 5.93
C ALA A 133 0.60 -0.12 7.30
N ALA A 134 0.34 -0.94 8.32
CA ALA A 134 0.94 -0.77 9.65
C ALA A 134 2.47 -0.98 9.67
N GLY A 135 3.03 -1.68 8.68
CA GLY A 135 4.47 -1.78 8.49
C GLY A 135 5.05 -0.64 7.67
N PHE A 136 4.32 -0.24 6.62
CA PHE A 136 4.72 0.83 5.72
C PHE A 136 4.75 2.20 6.40
N PHE A 137 3.64 2.62 7.01
CA PHE A 137 3.45 4.01 7.45
C PHE A 137 4.49 4.47 8.49
N PRO A 138 4.74 3.73 9.59
CA PRO A 138 5.78 4.13 10.54
C PRO A 138 7.18 4.08 9.94
N SER A 139 7.48 3.20 8.98
CA SER A 139 8.78 3.18 8.29
C SER A 139 8.95 4.38 7.36
N ALA A 140 7.94 4.68 6.55
CA ALA A 140 7.99 5.75 5.56
C ALA A 140 8.06 7.14 6.23
N THR A 141 7.42 7.33 7.38
CA THR A 141 7.50 8.57 8.18
C THR A 141 8.87 8.81 8.83
N ARG A 142 9.80 7.84 8.77
CA ARG A 142 11.22 8.06 9.10
C ARG A 142 12.01 8.65 7.93
N CYS A 143 11.46 8.56 6.73
CA CYS A 143 12.10 8.92 5.47
C CYS A 143 11.51 10.19 4.84
N SER A 144 10.30 10.56 5.24
CA SER A 144 9.59 11.76 4.78
C SER A 144 8.65 12.28 5.87
N SER A 145 8.09 13.47 5.65
CA SER A 145 7.09 14.03 6.57
C SER A 145 5.75 13.31 6.42
N GLY A 146 4.93 13.31 7.48
CA GLY A 146 3.66 12.58 7.50
C GLY A 146 2.66 13.03 6.42
N GLU A 147 2.71 14.31 6.01
CA GLU A 147 1.89 14.84 4.91
C GLU A 147 2.19 14.14 3.59
N LEU A 148 3.43 13.69 3.40
CA LEU A 148 3.91 13.03 2.18
C LEU A 148 3.79 11.51 2.24
N VAL A 149 3.23 10.92 3.30
CA VAL A 149 3.08 9.48 3.46
C VAL A 149 1.61 9.10 3.44
N GLN A 150 1.20 8.30 2.45
CA GLN A 150 -0.19 7.90 2.27
C GLN A 150 -0.32 6.39 1.99
N SER A 151 -1.41 5.78 2.47
CA SER A 151 -1.80 4.43 2.06
C SER A 151 -3.08 4.52 1.23
N ILE A 152 -3.00 4.08 -0.02
CA ILE A 152 -4.08 4.12 -1.00
C ILE A 152 -4.40 2.70 -1.41
N LYS A 153 -5.68 2.32 -1.30
CA LYS A 153 -6.12 0.96 -1.61
C LYS A 153 -7.26 0.97 -2.62
N VAL A 154 -7.28 -0.02 -3.49
CA VAL A 154 -8.46 -0.34 -4.30
C VAL A 154 -9.20 -1.47 -3.60
N ILE A 155 -10.52 -1.33 -3.42
CA ILE A 155 -11.31 -2.39 -2.79
C ILE A 155 -11.40 -3.58 -3.74
N SER A 156 -10.87 -4.72 -3.33
CA SER A 156 -10.85 -5.95 -4.13
C SER A 156 -12.07 -6.84 -3.89
N ASP A 157 -12.59 -6.81 -2.67
CA ASP A 157 -13.70 -7.65 -2.25
C ASP A 157 -14.40 -7.08 -1.01
N ASN A 158 -15.62 -7.59 -0.82
CA ASN A 158 -16.48 -7.30 0.31
C ASN A 158 -17.37 -8.52 0.59
N PRO A 159 -18.16 -8.55 1.69
CA PRO A 159 -19.01 -9.69 2.02
C PRO A 159 -20.05 -10.07 0.96
N HIS A 160 -20.33 -9.17 0.00
CA HIS A 160 -21.30 -9.38 -1.07
C HIS A 160 -20.65 -9.79 -2.41
N GLN A 161 -19.36 -9.50 -2.60
CA GLN A 161 -18.59 -9.76 -3.81
C GLN A 161 -17.18 -10.24 -3.42
N SER A 162 -16.97 -11.55 -3.52
CA SER A 162 -15.67 -12.17 -3.25
C SER A 162 -14.73 -12.07 -4.45
N ILE A 163 -13.43 -11.90 -4.20
CA ILE A 163 -12.34 -12.04 -5.19
C ILE A 163 -12.44 -13.35 -5.96
N ALA A 164 -12.94 -14.43 -5.34
CA ALA A 164 -13.06 -15.74 -6.01
C ALA A 164 -13.96 -15.70 -7.26
N SER A 165 -14.76 -14.64 -7.43
CA SER A 165 -15.60 -14.41 -8.61
C SER A 165 -14.91 -13.58 -9.73
N LEU A 166 -13.74 -12.99 -9.47
CA LEU A 166 -12.98 -12.19 -10.43
C LEU A 166 -12.06 -13.10 -11.27
N ASN A 167 -12.49 -13.39 -12.50
CA ASN A 167 -11.65 -14.03 -13.51
C ASN A 167 -10.95 -12.99 -14.38
N ALA A 168 -9.70 -13.26 -14.78
CA ALA A 168 -8.93 -12.42 -15.71
C ALA A 168 -9.57 -12.25 -17.11
N ARG A 169 -10.68 -12.94 -17.39
CA ARG A 169 -11.50 -12.80 -18.61
C ARG A 169 -12.64 -11.77 -18.47
N SER A 170 -12.83 -11.20 -17.29
CA SER A 170 -13.91 -10.26 -16.98
C SER A 170 -13.46 -8.79 -17.02
N ILE A 171 -12.24 -8.52 -17.54
CA ILE A 171 -11.67 -7.19 -17.75
C ILE A 171 -11.30 -7.07 -19.23
#